data_AF-A0A951BFB1-F1
#
_entry.id   AF-A0A951BFB1-F1
#
_cell.length_a   1.000
_cell.length_b   1.000
_cell.length_c   1.000
_cell.angle_alpha   90.00
_cell.angle_beta   90.00
_cell.angle_gamma   90.00
#
_symmetry.space_group_name_H-M   'P 1'
#
loop_
_entity.id
_entity.type
_entity.pdbx_description
1 polymer ?
#
loop_
_entity_poly.entity_id
_entity_poly.type
_entity_poly.pdbx_seq_one_letter_code
_entity_poly.pdbx_strand_id
1 'polypeptide(L)'
;MTMLTGEAVATGVGARAEPGRATSRSLFESGPGMVIVGVCLGLALGWPKLASVWQSQSFYDTDDAMHLVVLRDWLGGQPWFDLTAHRMDPPQGVLMHWTRVLDVPLALLTRGFELFVTQDIAERLTRIFEPLLLQAALYAAIVSVTRKLVGKEGIAAAVVLAAFSLAVGVQFPPGRINHHNVEIVLLVLMLGATIDALDGRRTDGGVLAGFWAVLSLSIGLEDLPFVMVMLACFGVAWIVRGAAMARALAWLGGSLAASALLAFLAIVPPGRYLAVACDAFSIAHLVAAVAGGVCLVILAAASPRLPALGWRFAAAAIAGGLVVAIMAVAFPDCLGDPFVMVDPLVREVWIKNLT
;
A
#
# COMPACT_ATOMS: atom_id res chain seq x y z
N MET A 1 56.28 -57.62 -45.02
CA MET A 1 55.76 -58.42 -46.14
C MET A 1 54.25 -58.23 -46.17
N THR A 2 53.74 -57.59 -47.21
CA THR A 2 52.33 -57.56 -47.69
C THR A 2 51.24 -57.06 -46.69
N MET A 3 50.69 -55.85 -46.77
CA MET A 3 49.78 -55.17 -47.76
C MET A 3 48.26 -55.38 -47.56
N LEU A 4 47.53 -54.24 -47.65
CA LEU A 4 46.07 -54.03 -47.84
C LEU A 4 45.16 -54.47 -46.67
N THR A 5 44.00 -53.85 -46.38
CA THR A 5 43.26 -52.65 -46.88
C THR A 5 42.54 -52.00 -45.66
N GLY A 6 41.75 -50.90 -45.70
CA GLY A 6 41.23 -50.01 -46.76
C GLY A 6 40.38 -48.88 -46.14
N GLU A 7 40.14 -47.80 -46.88
CA GLU A 7 39.47 -46.58 -46.39
C GLU A 7 37.94 -46.70 -46.34
N ALA A 8 37.31 -46.01 -45.39
CA ALA A 8 35.87 -45.72 -45.42
C ALA A 8 35.61 -44.27 -45.00
N VAL A 9 35.44 -43.39 -45.99
CA VAL A 9 35.06 -41.99 -45.79
C VAL A 9 33.59 -41.91 -45.38
N ALA A 10 33.33 -41.75 -44.08
CA ALA A 10 32.01 -41.37 -43.58
C ALA A 10 31.90 -39.84 -43.60
N THR A 11 31.22 -39.29 -44.62
CA THR A 11 30.99 -37.85 -44.75
C THR A 11 30.18 -37.32 -43.56
N GLY A 12 30.77 -36.43 -42.77
CA GLY A 12 30.08 -35.72 -41.69
C GLY A 12 29.02 -34.77 -42.23
N VAL A 13 27.80 -35.29 -42.44
CA VAL A 13 26.62 -34.47 -42.72
C VAL A 13 26.36 -33.62 -41.48
N GLY A 14 26.66 -32.32 -41.58
CA GLY A 14 26.48 -31.40 -40.47
C GLY A 14 25.03 -31.40 -39.99
N ALA A 15 24.84 -31.78 -38.73
CA ALA A 15 23.58 -31.55 -38.03
C ALA A 15 23.35 -30.03 -37.96
N ARG A 16 22.55 -29.51 -38.91
CA ARG A 16 22.03 -28.15 -38.82
C ARG A 16 21.24 -28.06 -37.52
N ALA A 17 21.69 -27.22 -36.59
CA ALA A 17 20.88 -26.84 -35.46
C ALA A 17 19.53 -26.32 -36.00
N GLU A 18 18.42 -26.89 -35.54
CA GLU A 18 17.11 -26.34 -35.89
C GLU A 18 17.07 -24.88 -35.45
N PRO A 19 16.61 -23.95 -36.32
CA PRO A 19 16.44 -22.56 -35.91
C PRO A 19 15.45 -22.54 -34.75
N GLY A 20 15.94 -22.13 -33.58
CA GLY A 20 15.23 -22.26 -32.32
C GLY A 20 13.80 -21.75 -32.43
N ARG A 21 12.84 -22.68 -32.39
CA ARG A 21 11.41 -22.40 -32.47
C ARG A 21 11.09 -21.43 -31.33
N ALA A 22 10.81 -20.18 -31.66
CA ALA A 22 10.45 -19.18 -30.67
C ALA A 22 9.18 -19.66 -29.95
N THR A 23 9.35 -20.22 -28.75
CA THR A 23 8.24 -20.64 -27.93
C THR A 23 7.49 -19.39 -27.54
N SER A 24 6.33 -19.18 -28.15
CA SER A 24 5.39 -18.13 -27.78
C SER A 24 4.99 -18.38 -26.33
N ARG A 25 5.66 -17.68 -25.40
CA ARG A 25 5.38 -17.76 -23.97
C ARG A 25 3.90 -17.48 -23.80
N SER A 26 3.20 -18.38 -23.12
CA SER A 26 1.76 -18.24 -22.92
C SER A 26 1.50 -16.94 -22.15
N LEU A 27 0.39 -16.27 -22.46
CA LEU A 27 -0.03 -15.07 -21.73
C LEU A 27 -0.02 -15.33 -20.21
N PHE A 28 -0.47 -16.52 -19.83
CA PHE A 28 -0.56 -17.05 -18.46
C PHE A 28 0.79 -17.34 -17.78
N GLU A 29 1.88 -17.47 -18.54
CA GLU A 29 3.25 -17.64 -18.02
C GLU A 29 3.95 -16.29 -17.80
N SER A 30 3.38 -15.20 -18.31
CA SER A 30 3.95 -13.86 -18.25
C SER A 30 3.32 -13.02 -17.14
N GLY A 31 4.15 -12.26 -16.41
CA GLY A 31 3.66 -11.35 -15.36
C GLY A 31 2.76 -10.25 -15.90
N PRO A 32 3.23 -9.47 -16.90
CA PRO A 32 2.41 -8.43 -17.53
C PRO A 32 1.13 -8.98 -18.16
N GLY A 33 1.17 -10.15 -18.80
CA GLY A 33 -0.01 -10.80 -19.35
C GLY A 33 -1.03 -11.17 -18.27
N MET A 34 -0.58 -11.69 -17.13
CA MET A 34 -1.49 -11.96 -16.00
C MET A 34 -2.05 -10.69 -15.35
N VAL A 35 -1.30 -9.57 -15.30
CA VAL A 35 -1.86 -8.27 -14.88
C VAL A 35 -3.01 -7.85 -15.81
N ILE A 36 -2.81 -7.94 -17.14
CA ILE A 36 -3.85 -7.65 -18.12
C ILE A 36 -5.06 -8.57 -17.93
N VAL A 37 -4.86 -9.89 -17.78
CA VAL A 37 -5.94 -10.85 -17.50
C VAL A 37 -6.72 -10.48 -16.23
N GLY A 38 -6.02 -10.13 -15.14
CA GLY A 38 -6.65 -9.71 -13.90
C GLY A 38 -7.52 -8.45 -14.05
N VAL A 39 -7.01 -7.43 -14.75
CA VAL A 39 -7.77 -6.19 -15.02
C VAL A 39 -8.94 -6.46 -15.96
N CYS A 40 -8.79 -7.30 -16.98
CA CYS A 40 -9.90 -7.70 -17.86
C CYS A 40 -10.99 -8.47 -17.11
N LEU A 41 -10.63 -9.34 -16.15
CA LEU A 41 -11.58 -10.01 -15.26
C LEU A 41 -12.29 -9.01 -14.35
N GLY A 42 -11.55 -8.09 -13.72
CA GLY A 42 -12.10 -7.02 -12.89
C GLY A 42 -13.07 -6.11 -13.65
N LEU A 43 -12.74 -5.74 -14.90
CA LEU A 43 -13.62 -5.01 -15.82
C LEU A 43 -14.88 -5.79 -16.19
N ALA A 44 -14.76 -7.10 -16.47
CA ALA A 44 -15.90 -7.94 -16.84
C ALA A 44 -16.88 -8.10 -15.65
N LEU A 45 -16.36 -8.34 -14.45
CA LEU A 45 -17.14 -8.44 -13.21
C LEU A 45 -17.73 -7.07 -12.80
N GLY A 46 -16.95 -6.00 -12.98
CA GLY A 46 -17.34 -4.62 -12.69
C GLY A 46 -18.19 -3.94 -13.78
N TRP A 47 -18.52 -4.62 -14.89
CA TRP A 47 -19.20 -4.01 -16.03
C TRP A 47 -20.53 -3.30 -15.70
N PRO A 48 -21.43 -3.86 -14.86
CA PRO A 48 -22.66 -3.16 -14.46
C PRO A 48 -22.40 -1.85 -13.69
N LYS A 49 -21.29 -1.79 -12.92
CA LYS A 49 -20.86 -0.58 -12.24
C LYS A 49 -20.29 0.44 -13.24
N LEU A 50 -19.40 0.02 -14.14
CA LEU A 50 -18.90 0.89 -15.22
C LEU A 50 -20.06 1.52 -16.01
N ALA A 51 -21.05 0.72 -16.39
CA ALA A 51 -22.23 1.19 -17.12
C ALA A 51 -23.05 2.22 -16.32
N SER A 52 -23.23 2.04 -15.01
CA SER A 52 -24.00 2.98 -14.18
C SER A 52 -23.23 4.25 -13.77
N VAL A 53 -21.90 4.18 -13.62
CA VAL A 53 -21.06 5.40 -13.56
C VAL A 53 -21.17 6.19 -14.88
N TRP A 54 -21.07 5.50 -16.02
CA TRP A 54 -21.11 6.15 -17.33
C TRP A 54 -22.48 6.76 -17.66
N GLN A 55 -23.57 6.02 -17.43
CA GLN A 55 -24.92 6.43 -17.83
C GLN A 55 -25.60 7.35 -16.80
N SER A 56 -25.56 6.98 -15.52
CA SER A 56 -26.31 7.62 -14.44
C SER A 56 -25.47 8.30 -13.36
N GLN A 57 -24.14 8.39 -13.55
CA GLN A 57 -23.17 8.92 -12.59
C GLN A 57 -23.20 8.27 -11.20
N SER A 58 -23.79 7.08 -11.07
CA SER A 58 -24.12 6.45 -9.79
C SER A 58 -22.90 6.33 -8.87
N PHE A 59 -23.08 6.67 -7.60
CA PHE A 59 -22.15 6.35 -6.52
C PHE A 59 -22.63 5.09 -5.81
N TYR A 60 -21.71 4.30 -5.24
CA TYR A 60 -22.04 3.05 -4.56
C TYR A 60 -22.00 3.16 -3.03
N ASP A 61 -21.58 4.33 -2.54
CA ASP A 61 -21.21 4.60 -1.15
C ASP A 61 -21.12 6.12 -0.96
N THR A 62 -21.31 6.57 0.26
CA THR A 62 -21.21 7.97 0.64
C THR A 62 -19.79 8.49 0.49
N ASP A 63 -18.77 7.64 0.71
CA ASP A 63 -17.37 8.06 0.64
C ASP A 63 -16.96 8.34 -0.80
N ASP A 64 -17.36 7.49 -1.76
CA ASP A 64 -17.15 7.71 -3.20
C ASP A 64 -17.70 9.08 -3.65
N ALA A 65 -18.85 9.49 -3.09
CA ALA A 65 -19.48 10.78 -3.39
C ALA A 65 -18.76 11.93 -2.68
N MET A 66 -18.38 11.74 -1.41
CA MET A 66 -17.73 12.76 -0.61
C MET A 66 -16.31 13.07 -1.09
N HIS A 67 -15.53 12.08 -1.53
CA HIS A 67 -14.23 12.32 -2.17
C HIS A 67 -14.36 13.21 -3.42
N LEU A 68 -15.42 13.05 -4.22
CA LEU A 68 -15.65 13.94 -5.37
C LEU A 68 -16.02 15.37 -4.93
N VAL A 69 -16.73 15.55 -3.82
CA VAL A 69 -17.00 16.88 -3.24
C VAL A 69 -15.70 17.53 -2.75
N VAL A 70 -14.89 16.81 -1.96
CA VAL A 70 -13.59 17.27 -1.44
C VAL A 70 -12.62 17.64 -2.57
N LEU A 71 -12.61 16.86 -3.65
CA LEU A 71 -11.84 17.13 -4.86
C LEU A 71 -12.34 18.38 -5.60
N ARG A 72 -13.65 18.50 -5.83
CA ARG A 72 -14.26 19.67 -6.51
C ARG A 72 -14.02 20.96 -5.74
N ASP A 73 -14.13 20.94 -4.41
CA ASP A 73 -13.89 22.11 -3.57
C ASP A 73 -12.40 22.52 -3.61
N TRP A 74 -11.45 21.56 -3.60
CA TRP A 74 -10.02 21.84 -3.80
C TRP A 74 -9.72 22.42 -5.19
N LEU A 75 -10.20 21.77 -6.25
CA LEU A 75 -10.03 22.24 -7.63
C LEU A 75 -10.76 23.56 -7.90
N GLY A 76 -11.76 23.91 -7.09
CA GLY A 76 -12.48 25.17 -7.07
C GLY A 76 -11.82 26.29 -6.25
N GLY A 77 -10.68 26.01 -5.58
CA GLY A 77 -9.87 27.01 -4.89
C GLY A 77 -9.80 26.89 -3.37
N GLN A 78 -10.39 25.87 -2.76
CA GLN A 78 -10.20 25.59 -1.33
C GLN A 78 -8.69 25.36 -1.03
N PRO A 79 -8.10 25.96 0.02
CA PRO A 79 -6.67 25.78 0.32
C PRO A 79 -6.28 24.32 0.57
N TRP A 80 -5.03 23.96 0.23
CA TRP A 80 -4.48 22.61 0.42
C TRP A 80 -4.71 22.04 1.84
N PHE A 81 -4.40 22.83 2.87
CA PHE A 81 -4.56 22.47 4.28
C PHE A 81 -5.98 22.71 4.83
N ASP A 82 -6.91 23.24 4.04
CA ASP A 82 -8.32 23.27 4.44
C ASP A 82 -8.97 21.95 4.01
N LEU A 83 -9.19 21.08 5.00
CA LEU A 83 -9.83 19.77 4.87
C LEU A 83 -11.31 19.81 5.33
N THR A 84 -11.87 21.02 5.50
CA THR A 84 -13.25 21.20 5.97
C THR A 84 -14.24 20.98 4.82
N ALA A 85 -15.20 20.10 5.04
CA ALA A 85 -16.38 19.95 4.22
C ALA A 85 -17.42 21.01 4.64
N HIS A 86 -17.25 22.25 4.16
CA HIS A 86 -18.10 23.41 4.51
C HIS A 86 -19.60 23.25 4.19
N ARG A 87 -19.97 22.24 3.40
CA ARG A 87 -21.35 21.91 3.03
C ARG A 87 -22.03 20.93 4.00
N MET A 88 -21.28 20.30 4.90
CA MET A 88 -21.79 19.44 5.97
C MET A 88 -21.85 20.23 7.28
N ASP A 89 -22.93 20.08 8.04
CA ASP A 89 -23.22 20.87 9.26
C ASP A 89 -22.98 22.40 9.12
N PRO A 90 -23.65 23.09 8.18
CA PRO A 90 -23.47 24.53 7.99
C PRO A 90 -24.13 25.35 9.11
N PRO A 91 -23.52 26.46 9.57
CA PRO A 91 -22.31 27.11 9.05
C PRO A 91 -20.96 26.56 9.57
N GLN A 92 -20.93 25.57 10.46
CA GLN A 92 -19.73 25.11 11.14
C GLN A 92 -18.75 24.38 10.20
N GLY A 93 -19.28 23.54 9.30
CA GLY A 93 -18.46 22.65 8.49
C GLY A 93 -18.00 21.41 9.27
N VAL A 94 -17.73 20.31 8.57
CA VAL A 94 -17.12 19.11 9.17
C VAL A 94 -15.67 18.98 8.73
N LEU A 95 -14.72 18.93 9.66
CA LEU A 95 -13.32 18.64 9.33
C LEU A 95 -13.18 17.16 8.97
N MET A 96 -12.77 16.86 7.74
CA MET A 96 -12.51 15.48 7.31
C MET A 96 -11.20 14.97 7.93
N HIS A 97 -11.17 13.69 8.33
CA HIS A 97 -9.95 13.00 8.77
C HIS A 97 -9.04 12.61 7.59
N TRP A 98 -9.58 12.60 6.37
CA TRP A 98 -8.85 12.32 5.13
C TRP A 98 -7.83 13.39 4.77
N THR A 99 -6.77 12.97 4.07
CA THR A 99 -5.69 13.87 3.63
C THR A 99 -5.69 14.04 2.11
N ARG A 100 -5.06 15.13 1.63
CA ARG A 100 -4.92 15.41 0.19
C ARG A 100 -4.11 14.37 -0.60
N VAL A 101 -3.55 13.35 0.06
CA VAL A 101 -2.77 12.27 -0.59
C VAL A 101 -3.62 11.52 -1.62
N LEU A 102 -4.90 11.23 -1.31
CA LEU A 102 -5.83 10.59 -2.23
C LEU A 102 -6.36 11.56 -3.30
N ASP A 103 -6.51 12.84 -2.96
CA ASP A 103 -7.01 13.85 -3.90
C ASP A 103 -6.03 14.11 -5.05
N VAL A 104 -4.71 14.00 -4.82
CA VAL A 104 -3.68 14.24 -5.85
C VAL A 104 -3.84 13.36 -7.10
N PRO A 105 -3.90 12.01 -7.03
CA PRO A 105 -4.10 11.17 -8.22
C PRO A 105 -5.45 11.43 -8.90
N LEU A 106 -6.52 11.68 -8.12
CA LEU A 106 -7.83 12.04 -8.66
C LEU A 106 -7.80 13.38 -9.42
N ALA A 107 -7.13 14.40 -8.87
CA ALA A 107 -6.93 15.68 -9.51
C ALA A 107 -6.10 15.58 -10.79
N LEU A 108 -5.02 14.80 -10.79
CA LEU A 108 -4.17 14.58 -11.97
C LEU A 108 -4.96 13.90 -13.10
N LEU A 109 -5.78 12.90 -12.78
CA LEU A 109 -6.67 12.27 -13.76
C LEU A 109 -7.74 13.24 -14.28
N THR A 110 -8.46 13.93 -13.39
CA THR A 110 -9.53 14.86 -13.79
C THR A 110 -8.98 15.99 -14.67
N ARG A 111 -7.90 16.68 -14.23
CA ARG A 111 -7.27 17.74 -15.02
C ARG A 111 -6.65 17.20 -16.32
N GLY A 112 -6.16 15.97 -16.34
CA GLY A 112 -5.66 15.30 -17.54
C GLY A 112 -6.76 15.03 -18.58
N PHE A 113 -7.94 14.59 -18.14
CA PHE A 113 -9.10 14.39 -19.03
C PHE A 113 -9.74 15.72 -19.48
N GLU A 114 -9.76 16.76 -18.64
CA GLU A 114 -10.25 18.10 -18.99
C GLU A 114 -9.53 18.74 -20.19
N LEU A 115 -8.32 18.28 -20.56
CA LEU A 115 -7.63 18.70 -21.79
C LEU A 115 -8.35 18.27 -23.08
N PHE A 116 -9.27 17.30 -22.99
CA PHE A 116 -9.91 16.66 -24.14
C PHE A 116 -11.45 16.63 -24.07
N VAL A 117 -12.03 16.69 -22.86
CA VAL A 117 -13.48 16.59 -22.63
C VAL A 117 -13.97 17.61 -21.59
N THR A 118 -15.28 17.76 -21.47
CA THR A 118 -15.87 18.60 -20.41
C THR A 118 -15.61 18.02 -19.02
N GLN A 119 -15.60 18.88 -17.99
CA GLN A 119 -15.40 18.49 -16.58
C GLN A 119 -16.29 17.31 -16.15
N ASP A 120 -17.58 17.33 -16.53
CA ASP A 120 -18.52 16.24 -16.22
C ASP A 120 -18.06 14.87 -16.75
N ILE A 121 -17.53 14.83 -17.98
CA ILE A 121 -17.00 13.61 -18.58
C ILE A 121 -15.63 13.27 -17.97
N ALA A 122 -14.80 14.27 -17.67
CA ALA A 122 -13.51 14.08 -17.01
C ALA A 122 -13.66 13.43 -15.63
N GLU A 123 -14.63 13.87 -14.82
CA GLU A 123 -14.92 13.26 -13.52
C GLU A 123 -15.46 11.82 -13.66
N ARG A 124 -16.36 11.55 -14.64
CA ARG A 124 -16.79 10.16 -14.95
C ARG A 124 -15.61 9.28 -15.35
N LEU A 125 -14.70 9.78 -16.19
CA LEU A 125 -13.51 9.05 -16.63
C LEU A 125 -12.54 8.81 -15.46
N THR A 126 -12.26 9.81 -14.62
CA THR A 126 -11.45 9.64 -13.39
C THR A 126 -12.01 8.53 -12.52
N ARG A 127 -13.32 8.54 -12.25
CA ARG A 127 -14.00 7.52 -11.44
C ARG A 127 -13.98 6.11 -12.05
N ILE A 128 -13.78 5.98 -13.36
CA ILE A 128 -13.61 4.69 -14.03
C ILE A 128 -12.12 4.27 -14.02
N PHE A 129 -11.22 5.17 -14.38
CA PHE A 129 -9.80 4.85 -14.60
C PHE A 129 -9.00 4.71 -13.30
N GLU A 130 -9.29 5.49 -12.26
CA GLU A 130 -8.55 5.43 -10.99
C GLU A 130 -8.56 4.03 -10.35
N PRO A 131 -9.72 3.39 -10.10
CA PRO A 131 -9.73 2.07 -9.47
C PRO A 131 -9.15 1.00 -10.38
N LEU A 132 -9.21 1.16 -11.70
CA LEU A 132 -8.61 0.23 -12.67
C LEU A 132 -7.08 0.33 -12.72
N LEU A 133 -6.53 1.54 -12.58
CA LEU A 133 -5.08 1.76 -12.49
C LEU A 133 -4.54 1.19 -11.17
N LEU A 134 -5.25 1.39 -10.06
CA LEU A 134 -4.92 0.77 -8.78
C LEU A 134 -5.09 -0.75 -8.81
N GLN A 135 -6.10 -1.28 -9.51
CA GLN A 135 -6.27 -2.72 -9.70
C GLN A 135 -5.11 -3.32 -10.52
N ALA A 136 -4.62 -2.61 -11.55
CA ALA A 136 -3.42 -3.00 -12.29
C ALA A 136 -2.17 -2.98 -11.39
N ALA A 137 -2.02 -1.97 -10.54
CA ALA A 137 -0.94 -1.88 -9.56
C ALA A 137 -1.00 -3.01 -8.52
N LEU A 138 -2.19 -3.35 -8.03
CA LEU A 138 -2.43 -4.48 -7.12
C LEU A 138 -1.97 -5.79 -7.76
N TYR A 139 -2.42 -6.10 -8.98
CA TYR A 139 -2.00 -7.34 -9.64
C TYR A 139 -0.50 -7.35 -9.93
N ALA A 140 0.12 -6.21 -10.27
CA ALA A 140 1.57 -6.13 -10.43
C ALA A 140 2.33 -6.42 -9.11
N ALA A 141 1.82 -5.90 -7.99
CA ALA A 141 2.35 -6.16 -6.65
C ALA A 141 2.16 -7.65 -6.24
N ILE A 142 0.97 -8.22 -6.47
CA ILE A 142 0.68 -9.65 -6.25
C ILE A 142 1.62 -10.53 -7.09
N VAL A 143 1.75 -10.27 -8.40
CA VAL A 143 2.70 -10.97 -9.29
C VAL A 143 4.12 -10.91 -8.74
N SER A 144 4.55 -9.75 -8.22
CA SER A 144 5.88 -9.56 -7.61
C SER A 144 6.05 -10.41 -6.33
N VAL A 145 5.07 -10.39 -5.43
CA VAL A 145 5.07 -11.18 -4.18
C VAL A 145 5.02 -12.69 -4.49
N THR A 146 4.15 -13.13 -5.38
CA THR A 146 4.01 -14.55 -5.76
C THR A 146 5.30 -15.10 -6.37
N ARG A 147 6.00 -14.33 -7.21
CA ARG A 147 7.32 -14.73 -7.75
C ARG A 147 8.37 -14.97 -6.66
N LYS A 148 8.30 -14.23 -5.56
CA LYS A 148 9.24 -14.34 -4.43
C LYS A 148 8.94 -15.53 -3.52
N LEU A 149 7.66 -15.82 -3.29
CA LEU A 149 7.20 -16.84 -2.32
C LEU A 149 6.94 -18.22 -2.94
N VAL A 150 6.38 -18.27 -4.16
CA VAL A 150 5.86 -19.50 -4.79
C VAL A 150 6.58 -19.83 -6.11
N GLY A 151 7.05 -18.80 -6.82
CA GLY A 151 7.64 -18.94 -8.15
C GLY A 151 6.75 -18.40 -9.27
N LYS A 152 7.09 -18.69 -10.52
CA LYS A 152 6.32 -18.22 -11.69
C LYS A 152 5.02 -19.01 -11.88
N GLU A 153 5.02 -20.25 -11.41
CA GLU A 153 3.96 -21.25 -11.52
C GLU A 153 2.72 -20.85 -10.72
N GLY A 154 2.91 -20.18 -9.57
CA GLY A 154 1.82 -19.72 -8.71
C GLY A 154 1.08 -18.47 -9.21
N ILE A 155 1.60 -17.75 -10.21
CA ILE A 155 1.10 -16.42 -10.58
C ILE A 155 -0.34 -16.48 -11.10
N ALA A 156 -0.65 -17.44 -11.96
CA ALA A 156 -1.99 -17.58 -12.53
C ALA A 156 -3.02 -17.82 -11.42
N ALA A 157 -2.71 -18.72 -10.47
CA ALA A 157 -3.58 -18.98 -9.32
C ALA A 157 -3.72 -17.75 -8.41
N ALA A 158 -2.63 -17.05 -8.09
CA ALA A 158 -2.66 -15.87 -7.23
C ALA A 158 -3.50 -14.72 -7.81
N VAL A 159 -3.36 -14.43 -9.11
CA VAL A 159 -4.14 -13.38 -9.78
C VAL A 159 -5.61 -13.77 -9.90
N VAL A 160 -5.94 -15.03 -10.24
CA VAL A 160 -7.33 -15.49 -10.33
C VAL A 160 -8.00 -15.47 -8.95
N LEU A 161 -7.34 -15.97 -7.90
CA LEU A 161 -7.87 -15.94 -6.53
C LEU A 161 -8.07 -14.51 -6.03
N ALA A 162 -7.16 -13.59 -6.36
CA ALA A 162 -7.31 -12.17 -6.05
C ALA A 162 -8.50 -11.55 -6.81
N ALA A 163 -8.66 -11.82 -8.10
CA ALA A 163 -9.75 -11.29 -8.92
C ALA A 163 -11.16 -11.70 -8.42
N PHE A 164 -11.28 -12.88 -7.80
CA PHE A 164 -12.52 -13.36 -7.18
C PHE A 164 -12.58 -13.11 -5.66
N SER A 165 -11.63 -12.37 -5.09
CA SER A 165 -11.66 -12.02 -3.66
C SER A 165 -12.70 -10.91 -3.37
N LEU A 166 -13.27 -10.94 -2.17
CA LEU A 166 -14.20 -9.89 -1.71
C LEU A 166 -13.55 -8.50 -1.74
N ALA A 167 -12.28 -8.39 -1.35
CA ALA A 167 -11.54 -7.13 -1.36
C ALA A 167 -11.49 -6.49 -2.76
N VAL A 168 -11.16 -7.28 -3.78
CA VAL A 168 -11.13 -6.80 -5.18
C VAL A 168 -12.54 -6.52 -5.71
N GLY A 169 -13.52 -7.38 -5.39
CA GLY A 169 -14.91 -7.21 -5.80
C GLY A 169 -15.64 -6.02 -5.17
N VAL A 170 -15.20 -5.55 -3.99
CA VAL A 170 -15.79 -4.41 -3.28
C VAL A 170 -15.07 -3.10 -3.57
N GLN A 171 -13.73 -3.07 -3.46
CA GLN A 171 -12.98 -1.80 -3.45
C GLN A 171 -12.39 -1.37 -4.81
N PHE A 172 -12.25 -2.28 -5.77
CA PHE A 172 -11.68 -2.00 -7.09
C PHE A 172 -12.65 -1.94 -8.30
N PRO A 173 -13.99 -2.11 -8.18
CA PRO A 173 -14.88 -1.84 -9.31
C PRO A 173 -14.85 -0.37 -9.77
N PRO A 174 -15.11 -0.09 -11.06
CA PRO A 174 -15.31 1.26 -11.57
C PRO A 174 -16.34 2.04 -10.74
N GLY A 175 -16.00 3.28 -10.39
CA GLY A 175 -16.79 4.16 -9.52
C GLY A 175 -16.38 4.16 -8.06
N ARG A 176 -15.51 3.23 -7.61
CA ARG A 176 -14.92 3.20 -6.27
C ARG A 176 -13.68 4.09 -6.21
N ILE A 177 -13.83 5.33 -5.75
CA ILE A 177 -12.74 6.30 -5.60
C ILE A 177 -12.51 6.59 -4.12
N ASN A 178 -12.09 5.56 -3.39
CA ASN A 178 -12.11 5.50 -1.94
C ASN A 178 -10.80 4.91 -1.38
N HIS A 179 -10.33 5.44 -0.25
CA HIS A 179 -8.98 5.21 0.27
C HIS A 179 -8.56 3.74 0.45
N HIS A 180 -9.50 2.85 0.79
CA HIS A 180 -9.23 1.43 0.99
C HIS A 180 -8.58 0.76 -0.24
N ASN A 181 -8.86 1.23 -1.47
CA ASN A 181 -8.28 0.65 -2.67
C ASN A 181 -6.77 0.98 -2.80
N VAL A 182 -6.33 2.14 -2.30
CA VAL A 182 -4.92 2.54 -2.23
C VAL A 182 -4.23 1.79 -1.10
N GLU A 183 -4.81 1.76 0.10
CA GLU A 183 -4.30 1.02 1.26
C GLU A 183 -3.98 -0.45 0.92
N ILE A 184 -4.92 -1.16 0.28
CA ILE A 184 -4.71 -2.55 -0.16
C ILE A 184 -3.50 -2.67 -1.12
N VAL A 185 -3.31 -1.72 -2.04
CA VAL A 185 -2.12 -1.71 -2.93
C VAL A 185 -0.84 -1.46 -2.12
N LEU A 186 -0.86 -0.48 -1.22
CA LEU A 186 0.29 -0.10 -0.39
C LEU A 186 0.70 -1.21 0.58
N LEU A 187 -0.24 -1.93 1.20
CA LEU A 187 0.04 -3.11 2.02
C LEU A 187 0.73 -4.23 1.23
N VAL A 188 0.29 -4.52 0.00
CA VAL A 188 0.93 -5.56 -0.82
C VAL A 188 2.31 -5.12 -1.32
N LEU A 189 2.51 -3.82 -1.58
CA LEU A 189 3.84 -3.25 -1.86
C LEU A 189 4.75 -3.29 -0.61
N MET A 190 4.23 -2.98 0.58
CA MET A 190 4.95 -3.08 1.86
C MET A 190 5.34 -4.53 2.16
N LEU A 191 4.43 -5.49 1.95
CA LEU A 191 4.72 -6.93 2.03
C LEU A 191 5.85 -7.30 1.04
N GLY A 192 5.74 -6.89 -0.22
CA GLY A 192 6.76 -7.13 -1.23
C GLY A 192 8.16 -6.59 -0.86
N ALA A 193 8.21 -5.40 -0.24
CA ALA A 193 9.43 -4.79 0.26
C ALA A 193 9.97 -5.49 1.52
N THR A 194 9.08 -5.91 2.42
CA THR A 194 9.39 -6.67 3.64
C THR A 194 10.06 -7.99 3.28
N ILE A 195 9.46 -8.80 2.39
CA ILE A 195 10.03 -10.09 1.98
C ILE A 195 11.41 -9.87 1.31
N ASP A 196 11.59 -8.82 0.48
CA ASP A 196 12.89 -8.51 -0.13
C ASP A 196 13.97 -8.08 0.88
N ALA A 197 13.59 -7.41 1.97
CA ALA A 197 14.50 -7.06 3.06
C ALA A 197 14.86 -8.28 3.92
N LEU A 198 13.87 -9.12 4.26
CA LEU A 198 14.06 -10.32 5.07
C LEU A 198 14.87 -11.40 4.36
N ASP A 199 14.74 -11.53 3.03
CA ASP A 199 15.52 -12.49 2.24
C ASP A 199 16.86 -11.90 1.73
N GLY A 200 17.15 -10.64 2.05
CA GLY A 200 18.37 -9.94 1.60
C GLY A 200 18.45 -9.69 0.09
N ARG A 201 17.36 -9.91 -0.66
CA ARG A 201 17.28 -9.67 -2.11
C ARG A 201 17.47 -8.20 -2.48
N ARG A 202 17.09 -7.28 -1.59
CA ARG A 202 17.27 -5.84 -1.80
C ARG A 202 17.89 -5.17 -0.59
N THR A 203 18.84 -4.27 -0.84
CA THR A 203 19.52 -3.48 0.20
C THR A 203 18.65 -2.35 0.75
N ASP A 204 17.68 -1.88 -0.04
CA ASP A 204 16.73 -0.80 0.24
C ASP A 204 15.33 -1.30 0.67
N GLY A 205 15.12 -2.61 0.80
CA GLY A 205 13.80 -3.17 1.14
C GLY A 205 13.23 -2.64 2.46
N GLY A 206 14.10 -2.36 3.45
CA GLY A 206 13.69 -1.69 4.69
C GLY A 206 13.25 -0.23 4.47
N VAL A 207 13.90 0.50 3.56
CA VAL A 207 13.51 1.88 3.20
C VAL A 207 12.12 1.87 2.59
N LEU A 208 11.91 0.99 1.60
CA LEU A 208 10.62 0.85 0.91
C LEU A 208 9.51 0.41 1.89
N ALA A 209 9.77 -0.54 2.79
CA ALA A 209 8.80 -0.96 3.79
C ALA A 209 8.39 0.18 4.74
N GLY A 210 9.35 0.99 5.22
CA GLY A 210 9.05 2.15 6.07
C GLY A 210 8.32 3.28 5.33
N PHE A 211 8.61 3.47 4.05
CA PHE A 211 7.93 4.45 3.20
C PHE A 211 6.48 4.06 2.93
N TRP A 212 6.23 2.81 2.49
CA TRP A 212 4.87 2.32 2.24
C TRP A 212 4.02 2.27 3.52
N ALA A 213 4.62 1.90 4.67
CA ALA A 213 3.95 1.95 5.97
C ALA A 213 3.40 3.35 6.28
N VAL A 214 4.24 4.38 6.18
CA VAL A 214 3.79 5.75 6.46
C VAL A 214 2.82 6.24 5.38
N LEU A 215 3.01 5.88 4.12
CA LEU A 215 2.10 6.32 3.06
C LEU A 215 0.68 5.77 3.27
N SER A 216 0.52 4.49 3.64
CA SER A 216 -0.77 3.95 4.12
C SER A 216 -1.30 4.75 5.30
N LEU A 217 -0.52 4.89 6.37
CA LEU A 217 -0.95 5.57 7.60
C LEU A 217 -1.28 7.07 7.41
N SER A 218 -0.77 7.68 6.35
CA SER A 218 -1.08 9.07 5.96
C SER A 218 -2.40 9.21 5.18
N ILE A 219 -2.98 8.09 4.75
CA ILE A 219 -4.24 7.99 4.02
C ILE A 219 -5.36 7.55 4.98
N GLY A 220 -5.15 6.44 5.69
CA GLY A 220 -6.07 5.87 6.69
C GLY A 220 -5.30 5.16 7.79
N LEU A 221 -5.95 4.96 8.95
CA LEU A 221 -5.35 4.31 10.13
C LEU A 221 -5.89 2.90 10.36
N GLU A 222 -6.88 2.50 9.56
CA GLU A 222 -7.42 1.15 9.43
C GLU A 222 -6.32 0.12 9.12
N ASP A 223 -5.29 0.54 8.38
CA ASP A 223 -4.10 -0.24 8.06
C ASP A 223 -3.13 -0.48 9.24
N LEU A 224 -3.27 0.23 10.36
CA LEU A 224 -2.31 0.21 11.48
C LEU A 224 -2.02 -1.21 12.03
N PRO A 225 -3.00 -2.11 12.24
CA PRO A 225 -2.71 -3.48 12.68
C PRO A 225 -1.84 -4.26 11.68
N PHE A 226 -2.07 -4.09 10.37
CA PHE A 226 -1.31 -4.76 9.31
C PHE A 226 0.11 -4.22 9.22
N VAL A 227 0.27 -2.89 9.27
CA VAL A 227 1.58 -2.24 9.34
C VAL A 227 2.34 -2.74 10.57
N MET A 228 1.73 -2.75 11.76
CA MET A 228 2.39 -3.22 12.99
C MET A 228 2.85 -4.67 12.93
N VAL A 229 2.08 -5.57 12.31
CA VAL A 229 2.51 -6.96 12.05
C VAL A 229 3.73 -7.00 11.13
N MET A 230 3.75 -6.23 10.03
CA MET A 230 4.90 -6.18 9.11
C MET A 230 6.14 -5.59 9.80
N LEU A 231 6.00 -4.56 10.64
CA LEU A 231 7.10 -4.02 11.44
C LEU A 231 7.63 -5.06 12.45
N ALA A 232 6.74 -5.82 13.09
CA ALA A 232 7.12 -6.89 14.00
C ALA A 232 7.92 -8.00 13.30
N CYS A 233 7.66 -8.30 12.02
CA CYS A 233 8.46 -9.25 11.25
C CYS A 233 9.95 -8.85 11.16
N PHE A 234 10.27 -7.55 11.01
CA PHE A 234 11.66 -7.07 11.04
C PHE A 234 12.28 -7.21 12.44
N GLY A 235 11.53 -6.87 13.48
CA GLY A 235 11.96 -7.02 14.87
C GLY A 235 12.28 -8.48 15.22
N VAL A 236 11.38 -9.41 14.92
CA VAL A 236 11.57 -10.86 15.11
C VAL A 236 12.75 -11.37 14.28
N ALA A 237 12.86 -10.99 13.01
CA ALA A 237 13.98 -11.38 12.17
C ALA A 237 15.32 -10.92 12.74
N TRP A 238 15.40 -9.72 13.34
CA TRP A 238 16.59 -9.23 14.04
C TRP A 238 16.85 -9.95 15.37
N ILE A 239 15.81 -10.22 16.18
CA ILE A 239 15.94 -11.02 17.42
C ILE A 239 16.53 -12.40 17.12
N VAL A 240 16.16 -13.02 15.99
CA VAL A 240 16.71 -14.32 15.56
C VAL A 240 18.08 -14.18 14.90
N ARG A 241 18.20 -13.39 13.83
CA ARG A 241 19.38 -13.36 12.93
C ARG A 241 20.42 -12.27 13.25
N GLY A 242 20.10 -11.33 14.13
CA GLY A 242 21.04 -10.38 14.74
C GLY A 242 21.64 -9.40 13.74
N ALA A 243 22.97 -9.26 13.77
CA ALA A 243 23.71 -8.30 12.95
C ALA A 243 23.46 -8.44 11.44
N ALA A 244 23.08 -9.63 10.95
CA ALA A 244 22.68 -9.85 9.56
C ALA A 244 21.47 -8.98 9.14
N MET A 245 20.57 -8.67 10.08
CA MET A 245 19.38 -7.84 9.86
C MET A 245 19.58 -6.38 10.26
N ALA A 246 20.71 -6.01 10.86
CA ALA A 246 20.95 -4.66 11.39
C ALA A 246 20.72 -3.56 10.33
N ARG A 247 21.24 -3.75 9.11
CA ARG A 247 21.07 -2.79 8.02
C ARG A 247 19.60 -2.64 7.59
N ALA A 248 18.86 -3.74 7.49
CA ALA A 248 17.44 -3.70 7.15
C ALA A 248 16.61 -3.00 8.24
N LEU A 249 16.93 -3.25 9.51
CA LEU A 249 16.30 -2.62 10.68
C LEU A 249 16.60 -1.12 10.75
N ALA A 250 17.85 -0.70 10.48
CA ALA A 250 18.23 0.71 10.39
C ALA A 250 17.53 1.44 9.25
N TRP A 251 17.47 0.83 8.07
CA TRP A 251 16.77 1.42 6.92
C TRP A 251 15.26 1.55 7.15
N LEU A 252 14.64 0.54 7.78
CA LEU A 252 13.25 0.61 8.20
C LEU A 252 13.04 1.77 9.20
N GLY A 253 13.82 1.80 10.28
CA GLY A 253 13.67 2.81 11.32
C GLY A 253 13.89 4.25 10.83
N GLY A 254 14.95 4.45 10.04
CA GLY A 254 15.22 5.75 9.41
C GLY A 254 14.14 6.17 8.41
N SER A 255 13.62 5.23 7.62
CA SER A 255 12.56 5.52 6.64
C SER A 255 11.22 5.80 7.31
N LEU A 256 10.84 5.08 8.37
CA LEU A 256 9.65 5.38 9.17
C LEU A 256 9.71 6.81 9.74
N ALA A 257 10.80 7.16 10.42
CA ALA A 257 10.94 8.48 11.03
C ALA A 257 10.98 9.61 9.99
N ALA A 258 11.75 9.44 8.90
CA ALA A 258 11.86 10.45 7.85
C ALA A 258 10.56 10.61 7.06
N SER A 259 9.93 9.49 6.65
CA SER A 259 8.67 9.53 5.91
C SER A 259 7.55 10.10 6.77
N ALA A 260 7.46 9.75 8.05
CA ALA A 260 6.44 10.28 8.96
C ALA A 260 6.55 11.79 9.12
N LEU A 261 7.77 12.30 9.29
CA LEU A 261 8.02 13.74 9.36
C LEU A 261 7.65 14.45 8.05
N LEU A 262 8.04 13.90 6.90
CA LEU A 262 7.71 14.49 5.60
C LEU A 262 6.21 14.46 5.32
N ALA A 263 5.53 13.35 5.58
CA ALA A 263 4.08 13.23 5.45
C ALA A 263 3.36 14.22 6.37
N PHE A 264 3.74 14.28 7.65
CA PHE A 264 3.16 15.21 8.62
C PHE A 264 3.27 16.68 8.16
N LEU A 265 4.46 17.11 7.73
CA LEU A 265 4.68 18.47 7.24
C LEU A 265 3.91 18.76 5.94
N ALA A 266 3.69 17.75 5.10
CA ALA A 266 2.99 17.89 3.83
C ALA A 266 1.45 17.90 3.97
N ILE A 267 0.87 17.19 4.95
CA ILE A 267 -0.58 16.95 5.02
C ILE A 267 -1.27 17.57 6.23
N VAL A 268 -0.56 17.80 7.34
CA VAL A 268 -1.14 18.40 8.55
C VAL A 268 -1.01 19.93 8.47
N PRO A 269 -2.07 20.72 8.74
CA PRO A 269 -1.98 22.17 8.79
C PRO A 269 -0.98 22.63 9.88
N PRO A 270 -0.10 23.62 9.63
CA PRO A 270 0.81 24.13 10.66
C PRO A 270 0.14 24.57 11.96
N GLY A 271 -1.06 25.18 11.87
CA GLY A 271 -1.87 25.55 13.04
C GLY A 271 -2.45 24.37 13.83
N ARG A 272 -2.34 23.14 13.31
CA ARG A 272 -2.79 21.89 13.94
C ARG A 272 -1.63 20.94 14.27
N TYR A 273 -0.36 21.36 14.19
CA TYR A 273 0.79 20.50 14.50
C TYR A 273 0.83 19.97 15.95
N LEU A 274 0.09 20.56 16.88
CA LEU A 274 -0.05 20.05 18.25
C LEU A 274 -1.44 19.45 18.52
N ALA A 275 -2.31 19.36 17.50
CA ALA A 275 -3.63 18.75 17.63
C ALA A 275 -3.51 17.23 17.61
N VAL A 276 -4.11 16.58 18.61
CA VAL A 276 -4.23 15.12 18.68
C VAL A 276 -5.49 14.69 17.94
N ALA A 277 -5.34 13.67 17.09
CA ALA A 277 -6.43 12.92 16.47
C ALA A 277 -5.99 11.46 16.39
N CYS A 278 -6.89 10.53 16.70
CA CYS A 278 -6.61 9.09 16.77
C CYS A 278 -7.16 8.32 15.57
N ASP A 279 -8.04 8.98 14.80
CA ASP A 279 -8.68 8.59 13.54
C ASP A 279 -8.07 9.29 12.31
N ALA A 280 -7.10 10.19 12.52
CA ALA A 280 -6.39 10.91 11.47
C ALA A 280 -4.87 10.96 11.74
N PHE A 281 -4.05 11.03 10.68
CA PHE A 281 -2.61 11.17 10.83
C PHE A 281 -2.26 12.50 11.53
N SER A 282 -1.60 12.42 12.68
CA SER A 282 -1.52 13.51 13.66
C SER A 282 -0.19 13.47 14.42
N ILE A 283 -0.02 14.37 15.41
CA ILE A 283 1.19 14.41 16.24
C ILE A 283 1.43 13.09 17.00
N ALA A 284 0.36 12.38 17.37
CA ALA A 284 0.44 11.08 18.01
C ALA A 284 1.12 10.04 17.09
N HIS A 285 0.69 9.99 15.82
CA HIS A 285 1.23 9.11 14.80
C HIS A 285 2.66 9.47 14.40
N LEU A 286 2.97 10.77 14.29
CA LEU A 286 4.33 11.25 14.06
C LEU A 286 5.27 10.82 15.21
N VAL A 287 4.88 11.05 16.46
CA VAL A 287 5.71 10.69 17.62
C VAL A 287 5.90 9.17 17.71
N ALA A 288 4.86 8.37 17.49
CA ALA A 288 4.97 6.91 17.45
C ALA A 288 5.98 6.43 16.38
N ALA A 289 5.84 6.93 15.15
CA ALA A 289 6.70 6.54 14.03
C ALA A 289 8.15 7.01 14.18
N VAL A 290 8.38 8.22 14.70
CA VAL A 290 9.72 8.75 14.96
C VAL A 290 10.38 8.04 16.15
N ALA A 291 9.68 7.87 17.28
CA ALA A 291 10.22 7.17 18.45
C ALA A 291 10.53 5.69 18.13
N GLY A 292 9.60 4.99 17.47
CA GLY A 292 9.81 3.64 16.96
C GLY A 292 10.96 3.57 15.96
N GLY A 293 11.03 4.51 15.01
CA GLY A 293 12.09 4.58 14.01
C GLY A 293 13.49 4.77 14.62
N VAL A 294 13.62 5.70 15.57
CA VAL A 294 14.85 5.94 16.33
C VAL A 294 15.25 4.70 17.15
N CYS A 295 14.29 4.07 17.84
CA CYS A 295 14.51 2.80 18.54
C CYS A 295 15.07 1.70 17.63
N LEU A 296 14.49 1.52 16.43
CA LEU A 296 14.95 0.52 15.45
C LEU A 296 16.39 0.81 14.95
N VAL A 297 16.74 2.09 14.73
CA VAL A 297 18.11 2.51 14.38
C VAL A 297 19.10 2.26 15.53
N ILE A 298 18.70 2.52 16.77
CA ILE A 298 19.53 2.25 17.97
C ILE A 298 19.76 0.74 18.13
N LEU A 299 18.72 -0.09 17.99
CA LEU A 299 18.85 -1.55 18.03
C LEU A 299 19.78 -2.05 16.91
N ALA A 300 19.65 -1.51 15.71
CA ALA A 300 20.54 -1.83 14.59
C ALA A 300 22.01 -1.50 14.92
N ALA A 301 22.30 -0.31 15.43
CA ALA A 301 23.65 0.10 15.84
C ALA A 301 24.19 -0.70 17.04
N ALA A 302 23.31 -1.16 17.93
CA ALA A 302 23.66 -2.01 19.07
C ALA A 302 23.93 -3.47 18.70
N SER A 303 23.48 -3.96 17.52
CA SER A 303 23.59 -5.37 17.10
C SER A 303 24.94 -6.05 17.36
N PRO A 304 26.11 -5.43 17.08
CA PRO A 304 27.42 -6.07 17.33
C PRO A 304 27.71 -6.33 18.82
N ARG A 305 27.01 -5.65 19.72
CA ARG A 305 27.13 -5.77 21.19
C ARG A 305 26.06 -6.68 21.81
N LEU A 306 25.12 -7.20 21.02
CA LEU A 306 23.99 -8.02 21.48
C LEU A 306 24.05 -9.44 20.85
N PRO A 307 25.07 -10.26 21.18
CA PRO A 307 25.29 -11.53 20.50
C PRO A 307 24.19 -12.58 20.79
N ALA A 308 23.73 -12.67 22.03
CA ALA A 308 22.71 -13.65 22.42
C ALA A 308 21.29 -13.22 22.00
N LEU A 309 20.43 -14.19 21.72
CA LEU A 309 19.02 -13.96 21.38
C LEU A 309 18.27 -13.29 22.54
N GLY A 310 18.50 -13.73 23.79
CA GLY A 310 17.86 -13.15 24.97
C GLY A 310 18.15 -11.66 25.17
N TRP A 311 19.40 -11.22 24.91
CA TRP A 311 19.76 -9.79 24.95
C TRP A 311 19.07 -8.98 23.86
N ARG A 312 18.92 -9.53 22.65
CA ARG A 312 18.18 -8.89 21.56
C ARG A 312 16.68 -8.82 21.86
N PHE A 313 16.09 -9.88 22.41
CA PHE A 313 14.70 -9.89 22.85
C PHE A 313 14.45 -8.85 23.95
N ALA A 314 15.29 -8.81 24.99
CA ALA A 314 15.19 -7.81 26.05
C ALA A 314 15.32 -6.37 25.52
N ALA A 315 16.28 -6.11 24.64
CA ALA A 315 16.46 -4.80 24.02
C ALA A 315 15.25 -4.39 23.16
N ALA A 316 14.69 -5.32 22.38
CA ALA A 316 13.46 -5.07 21.60
C ALA A 316 12.24 -4.84 22.49
N ALA A 317 12.08 -5.58 23.58
CA ALA A 317 11.01 -5.39 24.55
C ALA A 317 11.11 -4.03 25.26
N ILE A 318 12.32 -3.60 25.66
CA ILE A 318 12.56 -2.26 26.22
C ILE A 318 12.23 -1.18 25.19
N ALA A 319 12.68 -1.34 23.94
CA ALA A 319 12.43 -0.38 22.86
C ALA A 319 10.93 -0.24 22.53
N GLY A 320 10.20 -1.35 22.41
CA GLY A 320 8.75 -1.34 22.20
C GLY A 320 7.99 -0.79 23.41
N GLY A 321 8.37 -1.22 24.62
CA GLY A 321 7.79 -0.72 25.87
C GLY A 321 7.99 0.79 26.06
N LEU A 322 9.13 1.34 25.64
CA LEU A 322 9.37 2.78 25.65
C LEU A 322 8.40 3.54 24.72
N VAL A 323 8.17 3.04 23.50
CA VAL A 323 7.21 3.67 22.57
C VAL A 323 5.79 3.58 23.13
N VAL A 324 5.38 2.42 23.66
CA VAL A 324 4.06 2.27 24.30
C VAL A 324 3.92 3.19 25.51
N ALA A 325 4.96 3.35 26.34
CA ALA A 325 4.94 4.27 27.48
C ALA A 325 4.84 5.74 27.04
N ILE A 326 5.53 6.14 25.97
CA ILE A 326 5.39 7.48 25.37
C ILE A 326 3.93 7.71 24.94
N MET A 327 3.32 6.76 24.22
CA MET A 327 1.93 6.87 23.79
C MET A 327 0.96 6.91 24.97
N ALA A 328 1.14 6.07 25.99
CA ALA A 328 0.27 6.02 27.16
C ALA A 328 0.34 7.26 28.05
N VAL A 329 1.46 7.99 28.04
CA VAL A 329 1.63 9.22 28.82
C VAL A 329 1.25 10.47 28.02
N ALA A 330 1.59 10.54 26.73
CA ALA A 330 1.37 11.74 25.90
C ALA A 330 0.04 11.72 25.13
N PHE A 331 -0.45 10.54 24.74
CA PHE A 331 -1.62 10.36 23.88
C PHE A 331 -2.52 9.18 24.34
N PRO A 332 -2.92 9.11 25.63
CA PRO A 332 -3.64 7.96 26.20
C PRO A 332 -4.92 7.63 25.45
N ASP A 333 -5.65 8.63 24.94
CA ASP A 333 -6.91 8.46 24.21
C ASP A 333 -6.73 7.62 22.93
N CYS A 334 -5.57 7.71 22.27
CA CYS A 334 -5.27 6.92 21.07
C CYS A 334 -4.83 5.48 21.36
N LEU A 335 -4.79 5.06 22.64
CA LEU A 335 -4.70 3.66 23.05
C LEU A 335 -6.04 3.10 23.57
N GLY A 336 -7.07 3.96 23.60
CA GLY A 336 -8.40 3.62 24.08
C GLY A 336 -9.32 3.09 22.98
N ASP A 337 -10.60 3.34 23.17
CA ASP A 337 -11.65 3.02 22.21
C ASP A 337 -11.63 4.02 21.04
N PRO A 338 -11.49 3.59 19.77
CA PRO A 338 -11.40 4.51 18.63
C PRO A 338 -12.68 5.35 18.44
N PHE A 339 -13.82 4.91 18.99
CA PHE A 339 -15.08 5.64 18.98
C PHE A 339 -15.36 6.41 20.27
N VAL A 340 -14.36 6.62 21.14
CA VAL A 340 -14.52 7.40 22.40
C VAL A 340 -14.91 8.86 22.13
N MET A 341 -14.48 9.41 20.99
CA MET A 341 -14.77 10.79 20.57
C MET A 341 -16.08 10.93 19.77
N VAL A 342 -16.76 9.83 19.43
CA VAL A 342 -18.06 9.88 18.76
C VAL A 342 -19.15 10.23 19.76
N ASP A 343 -20.06 11.11 19.36
CA ASP A 343 -21.20 11.51 20.19
C ASP A 343 -21.98 10.28 20.72
N PRO A 344 -22.30 10.22 22.03
CA PRO A 344 -22.98 9.07 22.62
C PRO A 344 -24.30 8.70 21.92
N LEU A 345 -25.06 9.68 21.43
CA LEU A 345 -26.31 9.41 20.68
C LEU A 345 -26.01 8.68 19.38
N VAL A 346 -25.04 9.16 18.59
CA VAL A 346 -24.61 8.53 17.33
C VAL A 346 -24.14 7.09 17.60
N ARG A 347 -23.43 6.88 18.71
CA ARG A 347 -22.98 5.55 19.12
C ARG A 347 -24.13 4.60 19.47
N GLU A 348 -25.14 5.07 20.21
CA GLU A 348 -26.33 4.27 20.57
C GLU A 348 -27.23 3.96 19.37
N VAL A 349 -27.48 4.95 18.49
CA VAL A 349 -28.46 4.78 17.40
C VAL A 349 -27.86 4.17 16.13
N TRP A 350 -26.56 4.35 15.87
CA TRP A 350 -25.90 3.84 14.67
C TRP A 350 -24.85 2.77 14.97
N ILE A 351 -23.77 3.10 15.68
CA ILE A 351 -22.60 2.20 15.81
C ILE A 351 -22.98 0.85 16.46
N LYS A 352 -23.80 0.86 17.52
CA LYS A 352 -24.27 -0.39 18.16
C LYS A 352 -25.20 -1.24 17.29
N ASN A 353 -25.75 -0.68 16.20
CA ASN A 353 -26.70 -1.33 15.31
C ASN A 353 -26.09 -1.71 13.95
N LEU A 354 -24.77 -1.53 13.78
CA LEU A 354 -24.01 -2.10 12.67
C LEU A 354 -23.84 -3.62 12.91
N THR A 355 -24.35 -4.43 11.99
CA THR A 355 -24.36 -5.91 12.04
C THR A 355 -23.30 -6.53 11.12
#